data_AF-A0A2G9GLI9-F1
#
_entry.id   AF-A0A2G9GLI9-F1
#
_cell.length_a   1.000
_cell.length_b   1.000
_cell.length_c   1.000
_cell.angle_alpha   90.00
_cell.angle_beta   90.00
_cell.angle_gamma   90.00
#
_symmetry.space_group_name_H-M   'P 1'
#
loop_
_entity.id
_entity.type
_entity.pdbx_description
1 polymer ?
#
loop_
_entity_poly.entity_id
_entity_poly.type
_entity_poly.pdbx_seq_one_letter_code
_entity_poly.pdbx_strand_id
1 'polypeptide(L)'
;MAGGADTLDKIPELKVETNHRPQLDRETIRRPRGRPAGSKNKPKPPIIITRDSANVLKAHAMEVTSGCDISESLINFARKKQRGICILSATGCVTNVTLRQPSSAESTVTLHGRFEILSLLGSILPPPAPPGVTGLAIYLAGAQGHVVGGSVVGALFASGPVVIMAATFMNATFDRLPLDDDDDDDNRQRRHVDVPHEVYGISPQNLLTNGTLASDQGYNWVSGKAKSKS
;
A
#
# COMPACT_ATOMS: atom_id res chain seq x y z
N MET A 1 -33.96 91.33 6.64
CA MET A 1 -32.95 92.26 7.18
C MET A 1 -31.74 92.25 6.24
N ALA A 2 -31.33 93.47 5.82
CA ALA A 2 -30.03 93.92 5.27
C ALA A 2 -29.36 93.05 4.19
N GLY A 3 -29.10 93.52 2.96
CA GLY A 3 -28.30 94.71 2.60
C GLY A 3 -26.84 94.24 2.47
N GLY A 4 -26.10 94.32 1.38
CA GLY A 4 -26.03 95.27 0.27
C GLY A 4 -24.53 95.55 0.07
N ALA A 5 -24.02 95.57 -1.16
CA ALA A 5 -22.79 96.29 -1.55
C ALA A 5 -22.55 96.13 -3.06
N ASP A 6 -22.86 97.21 -3.78
CA ASP A 6 -22.39 97.51 -5.12
C ASP A 6 -20.89 97.88 -5.11
N THR A 7 -20.17 97.57 -6.19
CA THR A 7 -19.18 98.43 -6.90
C THR A 7 -18.48 97.57 -7.98
N LEU A 8 -19.00 97.53 -9.21
CA LEU A 8 -18.62 98.34 -10.38
C LEU A 8 -17.12 98.33 -10.72
N ASP A 9 -16.77 97.67 -11.84
CA ASP A 9 -15.94 98.31 -12.87
C ASP A 9 -16.12 97.66 -14.27
N LYS A 10 -16.76 98.45 -15.14
CA LYS A 10 -16.50 98.74 -16.57
C LYS A 10 -16.02 97.61 -17.53
N ILE A 11 -17.01 97.15 -18.33
CA ILE A 11 -17.09 96.96 -19.81
C ILE A 11 -16.03 97.81 -20.60
N PRO A 12 -15.60 97.51 -21.85
CA PRO A 12 -16.28 96.63 -22.81
C PRO A 12 -15.48 95.90 -23.94
N GLU A 13 -16.23 95.08 -24.68
CA GLU A 13 -16.35 95.12 -26.16
C GLU A 13 -15.42 94.37 -27.14
N LEU A 14 -16.10 93.91 -28.22
CA LEU A 14 -15.69 93.88 -29.64
C LEU A 14 -14.75 92.73 -30.06
N LYS A 15 -14.97 91.98 -31.14
CA LYS A 15 -15.80 92.15 -32.35
C LYS A 15 -16.21 90.80 -32.92
N VAL A 16 -17.42 90.80 -33.47
CA VAL A 16 -17.95 89.86 -34.47
C VAL A 16 -17.16 90.03 -35.77
N GLU A 17 -16.86 88.94 -36.51
CA GLU A 17 -17.13 88.82 -37.96
C GLU A 17 -16.71 87.44 -38.52
N THR A 18 -17.73 86.73 -39.00
CA THR A 18 -17.87 85.74 -40.09
C THR A 18 -16.74 84.82 -40.61
N ASN A 19 -17.18 83.56 -40.75
CA ASN A 19 -17.12 82.67 -41.93
C ASN A 19 -15.83 81.94 -42.37
N HIS A 20 -16.13 80.71 -42.84
CA HIS A 20 -15.40 79.80 -43.73
C HIS A 20 -14.45 78.77 -43.12
N ARG A 21 -14.82 77.49 -43.31
CA ARG A 21 -14.00 76.28 -43.12
C ARG A 21 -12.82 76.29 -44.11
N PRO A 22 -11.70 75.68 -43.72
CA PRO A 22 -11.26 74.48 -44.45
C PRO A 22 -10.81 73.34 -43.53
N GLN A 23 -10.89 72.11 -44.04
CA GLN A 23 -10.32 70.89 -43.44
C GLN A 23 -8.78 70.88 -43.54
N LEU A 24 -8.06 70.33 -42.56
CA LEU A 24 -7.32 69.05 -42.67
C LEU A 24 -6.53 68.74 -41.37
N ASP A 25 -6.37 67.44 -41.10
CA ASP A 25 -5.37 66.77 -40.26
C ASP A 25 -5.38 66.95 -38.73
N ARG A 26 -6.05 66.02 -38.05
CA ARG A 26 -5.53 65.46 -36.79
C ARG A 26 -5.73 63.95 -36.74
N GLU A 27 -4.59 63.29 -36.85
CA GLU A 27 -4.27 61.89 -36.66
C GLU A 27 -5.34 61.06 -35.92
N THR A 28 -5.83 60.02 -36.60
CA THR A 28 -6.55 58.94 -35.94
C THR A 28 -5.57 58.21 -35.01
N ILE A 29 -5.65 58.48 -33.70
CA ILE A 29 -5.00 57.65 -32.66
C ILE A 29 -5.70 56.29 -32.69
N ARG A 30 -5.22 55.41 -33.57
CA ARG A 30 -5.60 54.00 -33.57
C ARG A 30 -5.00 53.38 -32.32
N ARG A 31 -5.83 53.22 -31.28
CA ARG A 31 -5.48 52.38 -30.14
C ARG A 31 -5.05 51.02 -30.69
N PRO A 32 -3.88 50.48 -30.31
CA PRO A 32 -3.47 49.16 -30.78
C PRO A 32 -4.53 48.16 -30.33
N ARG A 33 -5.34 47.67 -31.28
CA ARG A 33 -6.20 46.51 -31.07
C ARG A 33 -5.27 45.31 -31.02
N GLY A 34 -4.89 44.96 -29.80
CA GLY A 34 -4.01 43.85 -29.51
C GLY A 34 -4.10 43.49 -28.04
N ARG A 35 -3.82 42.22 -27.75
CA ARG A 35 -3.75 41.71 -26.39
C ARG A 35 -2.76 42.57 -25.57
N PRO A 36 -3.07 42.94 -24.32
CA PRO A 36 -2.21 43.82 -23.51
C PRO A 36 -0.74 43.36 -23.54
N ALA A 37 0.20 44.30 -23.63
CA ALA A 37 1.62 44.01 -23.50
C ALA A 37 1.88 43.33 -22.15
N GLY A 38 2.22 42.03 -22.19
CA GLY A 38 2.33 41.19 -20.99
C GLY A 38 1.45 39.95 -21.01
N SER A 39 0.60 39.76 -22.02
CA SER A 39 -0.16 38.52 -22.19
C SER A 39 0.70 37.37 -22.74
N LYS A 40 1.86 37.11 -22.12
CA LYS A 40 2.55 35.84 -22.34
C LYS A 40 1.61 34.75 -21.83
N ASN A 41 1.40 33.72 -22.64
CA ASN A 41 0.70 32.51 -22.20
C ASN A 41 1.34 32.09 -20.88
N LYS A 42 0.65 32.33 -19.75
CA LYS A 42 1.00 31.63 -18.53
C LYS A 42 0.91 30.16 -18.90
N PRO A 43 1.99 29.36 -18.74
CA PRO A 43 1.88 27.92 -18.90
C PRO A 43 0.66 27.50 -18.09
N LYS A 44 -0.26 26.75 -18.71
CA LYS A 44 -1.36 26.17 -17.95
C LYS A 44 -0.73 25.47 -16.74
N PRO A 45 -1.16 25.76 -15.50
CA PRO A 45 -0.59 25.10 -14.35
C PRO A 45 -0.64 23.59 -14.63
N PRO A 46 0.47 22.86 -14.43
CA PRO A 46 0.51 21.45 -14.74
C PRO A 46 -0.65 20.77 -14.00
N ILE A 47 -1.45 20.01 -14.73
CA ILE A 47 -2.47 19.17 -14.11
C ILE A 47 -1.68 18.05 -13.41
N ILE A 48 -1.44 18.23 -12.11
CA ILE A 48 -0.84 17.18 -11.30
C ILE A 48 -1.93 16.14 -11.08
N ILE A 49 -1.87 15.07 -11.86
CA ILE A 49 -2.69 13.88 -11.63
C ILE A 49 -2.08 13.18 -10.43
N THR A 50 -2.51 13.52 -9.21
CA THR A 50 -2.23 12.74 -8.00
C THR A 50 -3.08 11.46 -8.03
N ARG A 51 -2.82 10.59 -9.01
CA ARG A 51 -3.33 9.22 -8.95
C ARG A 51 -2.48 8.49 -7.94
N ASP A 52 -3.09 8.02 -6.86
CA ASP A 52 -2.46 7.03 -5.98
C ASP A 52 -2.01 5.87 -6.86
N SER A 53 -0.74 5.48 -6.77
CA SER A 53 -0.28 4.29 -7.48
C SER A 53 -0.98 3.06 -6.88
N ALA A 54 -1.24 2.05 -7.70
CA ALA A 54 -1.88 0.81 -7.23
C ALA A 54 -1.09 0.11 -6.11
N ASN A 55 0.19 0.46 -5.96
CA ASN A 55 1.11 -0.11 -4.98
C ASN A 55 1.31 0.78 -3.75
N VAL A 56 0.58 1.90 -3.61
CA VAL A 56 0.65 2.74 -2.40
C VAL A 56 0.09 1.98 -1.20
N LEU A 57 0.91 1.89 -0.14
CA LEU A 57 0.45 1.51 1.19
C LEU A 57 -0.17 2.72 1.90
N LYS A 58 -1.39 2.54 2.42
CA LYS A 58 -2.05 3.56 3.25
C LYS A 58 -2.09 3.13 4.70
N ALA A 59 -1.60 3.99 5.59
CA ALA A 59 -1.74 3.79 7.03
C ALA A 59 -3.19 4.04 7.47
N HIS A 60 -3.69 3.18 8.35
CA HIS A 60 -5.01 3.27 8.95
C HIS A 60 -4.91 3.01 10.45
N ALA A 61 -5.53 3.90 11.23
CA ALA A 61 -5.91 3.62 12.61
C ALA A 61 -7.38 3.19 12.58
N MET A 62 -7.67 1.99 13.08
CA MET A 62 -9.01 1.41 13.11
C MET A 62 -9.38 1.09 14.56
N GLU A 63 -10.54 1.54 15.00
CA GLU A 63 -11.06 1.15 16.31
C GLU A 63 -12.12 0.06 16.14
N VAL A 64 -11.97 -1.03 16.89
CA VAL A 64 -12.98 -2.09 17.04
C VAL A 64 -13.64 -1.89 18.40
N THR A 65 -14.97 -1.76 18.38
CA THR A 65 -15.76 -1.55 19.59
C THR A 65 -15.82 -2.81 20.45
N SER A 66 -16.04 -2.63 21.76
CA SER A 66 -16.24 -3.73 22.69
C SER A 66 -17.38 -4.66 22.24
N GLY A 67 -17.20 -5.96 22.45
CA GLY A 67 -18.16 -7.00 22.06
C GLY A 67 -18.10 -7.43 20.59
N CYS A 68 -17.33 -6.74 19.74
CA CYS A 68 -17.17 -7.12 18.34
C CYS A 68 -16.04 -8.14 18.13
N ASP A 69 -16.21 -9.00 17.14
CA ASP A 69 -15.15 -9.88 16.64
C ASP A 69 -14.17 -9.05 15.79
N ILE A 70 -12.91 -8.98 16.22
CA ILE A 70 -11.83 -8.26 15.56
C ILE A 70 -11.52 -8.87 14.19
N SER A 71 -11.45 -10.20 14.11
CA SER A 71 -11.15 -10.92 12.86
C SER A 71 -12.23 -10.61 11.82
N GLU A 72 -13.50 -10.73 12.21
CA GLU A 72 -14.63 -10.45 11.34
C GLU A 72 -14.68 -8.98 10.91
N SER A 73 -14.42 -8.06 11.85
CA SER A 73 -14.40 -6.61 11.59
C SER A 73 -13.37 -6.23 10.53
N LEU A 74 -12.15 -6.79 10.62
CA LEU A 74 -11.08 -6.54 9.66
C LEU A 74 -11.40 -7.15 8.28
N ILE A 75 -11.93 -8.39 8.24
CA ILE A 75 -12.36 -9.03 6.98
C ILE A 75 -13.47 -8.20 6.31
N ASN A 76 -14.44 -7.74 7.09
CA ASN A 76 -15.53 -6.89 6.61
C ASN A 76 -15.01 -5.55 6.10
N PHE A 77 -14.03 -4.93 6.77
CA PHE A 77 -13.37 -3.71 6.31
C PHE A 77 -12.64 -3.94 4.97
N ALA A 78 -11.80 -4.97 4.89
CA ALA A 78 -11.05 -5.36 3.69
C ALA A 78 -11.99 -5.54 2.49
N ARG A 79 -13.09 -6.29 2.69
CA ARG A 79 -14.11 -6.55 1.67
C ARG A 79 -14.85 -5.28 1.24
N LYS A 80 -15.27 -4.43 2.18
CA LYS A 80 -15.97 -3.17 1.86
C LYS A 80 -15.08 -2.19 1.12
N LYS A 81 -13.78 -2.18 1.40
CA LYS A 81 -12.81 -1.26 0.78
C LYS A 81 -12.11 -1.85 -0.45
N GLN A 82 -12.31 -3.13 -0.76
CA GLN A 82 -11.61 -3.86 -1.83
C GLN A 82 -10.09 -3.70 -1.70
N ARG A 83 -9.58 -3.93 -0.48
CA ARG A 83 -8.16 -3.76 -0.13
C ARG A 83 -7.70 -4.87 0.79
N GLY A 84 -6.42 -5.24 0.67
CA GLY A 84 -5.74 -6.04 1.69
C GLY A 84 -5.34 -5.21 2.89
N ILE A 85 -5.07 -5.90 4.00
CA ILE A 85 -4.67 -5.33 5.28
C ILE A 85 -3.41 -6.07 5.76
N CYS A 86 -2.41 -5.33 6.21
CA CYS A 86 -1.29 -5.82 7.01
C CYS A 86 -1.37 -5.13 8.38
N ILE A 87 -1.51 -5.92 9.45
CA ILE A 87 -1.55 -5.39 10.81
C ILE A 87 -0.13 -5.07 11.27
N LEU A 88 0.07 -3.84 11.72
CA LEU A 88 1.33 -3.34 12.23
C LEU A 88 1.38 -3.45 13.76
N SER A 89 0.27 -3.12 14.42
CA SER A 89 0.10 -3.28 15.86
C SER A 89 -1.37 -3.24 16.25
N ALA A 90 -1.66 -3.69 17.47
CA ALA A 90 -2.95 -3.45 18.12
C ALA A 90 -2.77 -3.23 19.62
N THR A 91 -3.66 -2.43 20.20
CA THR A 91 -3.69 -2.14 21.64
C THR A 91 -5.13 -2.21 22.12
N GLY A 92 -5.33 -2.84 23.28
CA GLY A 92 -6.63 -3.04 23.88
C GLY A 92 -6.71 -4.40 24.55
N CYS A 93 -7.92 -4.88 24.82
CA CYS A 93 -8.13 -6.15 25.51
C CYS A 93 -9.12 -7.04 24.77
N VAL A 94 -8.88 -8.34 24.86
CA VAL A 94 -9.72 -9.39 24.28
C VAL A 94 -10.23 -10.33 25.36
N THR A 95 -11.23 -11.15 25.03
CA THR A 95 -11.79 -12.15 25.94
C THR A 95 -11.95 -13.50 25.25
N ASN A 96 -11.80 -14.58 26.02
CA ASN A 96 -12.05 -15.97 25.59
C ASN A 96 -11.36 -16.31 24.25
N VAL A 97 -10.03 -16.39 24.27
CA VAL A 97 -9.23 -16.50 23.04
C VAL A 97 -8.85 -17.93 22.78
N THR A 98 -9.10 -18.40 21.55
CA THR A 98 -8.64 -19.72 21.09
C THR A 98 -7.41 -19.59 20.23
N LEU A 99 -6.33 -20.27 20.61
CA LEU A 99 -5.03 -20.22 19.95
C LEU A 99 -4.62 -21.60 19.46
N ARG A 100 -4.05 -21.69 18.26
CA ARG A 100 -3.26 -22.86 17.82
C ARG A 100 -1.83 -22.68 18.29
N GLN A 101 -1.34 -23.63 19.09
CA GLN A 101 0.03 -23.62 19.62
C GLN A 101 1.00 -24.31 18.65
N PRO A 102 2.24 -23.81 18.48
CA PRO A 102 3.23 -24.42 17.59
C PRO A 102 3.68 -25.83 18.02
N SER A 103 3.51 -26.19 19.30
CA SER A 103 4.05 -27.41 19.90
C SER A 103 3.35 -28.70 19.43
N SER A 104 2.19 -28.60 18.79
CA SER A 104 1.54 -29.71 18.08
C SER A 104 0.56 -29.17 17.06
N ALA A 105 0.62 -29.67 15.82
CA ALA A 105 -0.16 -29.19 14.67
C ALA A 105 -1.69 -29.20 14.90
N GLU A 106 -2.17 -30.02 15.84
CA GLU A 106 -3.59 -30.14 16.20
C GLU A 106 -3.91 -29.58 17.60
N SER A 107 -2.94 -29.01 18.31
CA SER A 107 -3.18 -28.44 19.64
C SER A 107 -3.78 -27.04 19.54
N THR A 108 -5.09 -26.97 19.79
CA THR A 108 -5.78 -25.72 20.08
C THR A 108 -5.97 -25.59 21.59
N VAL A 109 -5.73 -24.39 22.11
CA VAL A 109 -5.91 -24.04 23.52
C VAL A 109 -6.89 -22.89 23.60
N THR A 110 -7.94 -23.06 24.40
CA THR A 110 -8.90 -21.98 24.69
C THR A 110 -8.55 -21.36 26.04
N LEU A 111 -8.30 -20.06 26.02
CA LEU A 111 -7.93 -19.26 27.18
C LEU A 111 -9.16 -18.47 27.62
N HIS A 112 -9.70 -18.81 28.77
CA HIS A 112 -10.86 -18.13 29.34
C HIS A 112 -10.44 -16.91 30.17
N GLY A 113 -11.24 -15.85 30.08
CA GLY A 113 -11.01 -14.59 30.79
C GLY A 113 -10.59 -13.46 29.87
N ARG A 114 -10.16 -12.35 30.48
CA ARG A 114 -9.77 -11.11 29.79
C ARG A 114 -8.25 -11.01 29.73
N PHE A 115 -7.75 -10.65 28.56
CA PHE A 115 -6.32 -10.55 28.28
C PHE A 115 -5.98 -9.22 27.60
N GLU A 116 -4.83 -8.66 27.94
CA GLU A 116 -4.29 -7.48 27.26
C GLU A 116 -3.53 -7.90 26.01
N ILE A 117 -3.75 -7.18 24.91
CA ILE A 117 -3.01 -7.38 23.66
C ILE A 117 -1.63 -6.76 23.82
N LEU A 118 -0.59 -7.59 23.77
CA LEU A 118 0.80 -7.12 23.67
C LEU A 118 1.24 -6.95 22.21
N SER A 119 0.80 -7.87 21.35
CA SER A 119 1.07 -7.83 19.93
C SER A 119 -0.03 -8.55 19.15
N LEU A 120 -0.45 -7.97 18.04
CA LEU A 120 -1.31 -8.58 17.04
C LEU A 120 -0.67 -8.35 15.68
N LEU A 121 -0.39 -9.43 14.97
CA LEU A 121 0.25 -9.43 13.66
C LEU A 121 -0.56 -10.29 12.70
N GLY A 122 -0.41 -10.03 11.41
CA GLY A 122 -1.05 -10.83 10.38
C GLY A 122 -1.53 -10.00 9.22
N SER A 123 -2.12 -10.68 8.25
CA SER A 123 -2.64 -10.04 7.05
C SER A 123 -3.94 -10.67 6.60
N ILE A 124 -4.74 -9.84 5.92
CA ILE A 124 -5.93 -10.26 5.18
C ILE A 124 -5.67 -9.86 3.74
N LEU A 125 -5.66 -10.85 2.85
CA LEU A 125 -5.33 -10.63 1.45
C LEU A 125 -6.61 -10.47 0.61
N PRO A 126 -6.60 -9.57 -0.39
CA PRO A 126 -7.72 -9.43 -1.32
C PRO A 126 -7.80 -10.68 -2.21
N PRO A 127 -9.00 -11.10 -2.65
CA PRO A 127 -9.13 -12.13 -3.68
C PRO A 127 -8.36 -11.74 -4.97
N PRO A 128 -7.71 -12.68 -5.68
CA PRO A 128 -7.64 -14.12 -5.44
C PRO A 128 -6.45 -14.51 -4.53
N ALA A 129 -6.67 -14.53 -3.22
CA ALA A 129 -5.69 -15.03 -2.26
C ALA A 129 -5.81 -16.56 -2.11
N PRO A 130 -4.70 -17.32 -2.10
CA PRO A 130 -4.74 -18.74 -1.79
C PRO A 130 -5.38 -19.04 -0.42
N PRO A 131 -6.01 -20.20 -0.23
CA PRO A 131 -6.40 -20.64 1.09
C PRO A 131 -5.18 -20.74 2.02
N GLY A 132 -5.34 -20.32 3.28
CA GLY A 132 -4.33 -20.49 4.33
C GLY A 132 -3.22 -19.44 4.41
N VAL A 133 -3.16 -18.46 3.48
CA VAL A 133 -2.16 -17.37 3.54
C VAL A 133 -2.61 -16.15 4.36
N THR A 134 -3.90 -16.10 4.73
CA THR A 134 -4.47 -15.12 5.66
C THR A 134 -4.53 -15.72 7.05
N GLY A 135 -4.18 -14.92 8.06
CA GLY A 135 -4.22 -15.35 9.44
C GLY A 135 -3.72 -14.28 10.39
N LEU A 136 -4.12 -14.41 11.66
CA LEU A 136 -3.68 -13.52 12.74
C LEU A 136 -2.86 -14.33 13.75
N ALA A 137 -1.77 -13.74 14.23
CA ALA A 137 -1.00 -14.22 15.36
C ALA A 137 -1.05 -13.16 16.47
N ILE A 138 -1.17 -13.60 17.71
CA ILE A 138 -1.38 -12.71 18.85
C ILE A 138 -0.52 -13.14 20.03
N TYR A 139 -0.02 -12.17 20.78
CA TYR A 139 0.58 -12.34 22.11
C TYR A 139 -0.24 -11.56 23.14
N LEU A 140 -0.52 -12.22 24.25
CA LEU A 140 -1.47 -11.79 25.26
C LEU A 140 -0.85 -11.84 26.65
N ALA A 141 -1.11 -10.81 27.46
CA ALA A 141 -0.81 -10.82 28.89
C ALA A 141 -2.06 -11.13 29.71
N GLY A 142 -1.93 -12.07 30.65
CA GLY A 142 -2.94 -12.29 31.70
C GLY A 142 -2.62 -11.56 33.00
N ALA A 143 -3.54 -11.62 33.97
CA ALA A 143 -3.48 -10.84 35.21
C ALA A 143 -2.23 -11.05 36.08
N GLN A 144 -1.52 -12.17 35.90
CA GLN A 144 -0.33 -12.53 36.69
C GLN A 144 0.99 -12.24 35.95
N GLY A 145 0.94 -11.48 34.86
CA GLY A 145 2.12 -11.17 34.04
C GLY A 145 2.59 -12.33 33.17
N HIS A 146 1.84 -13.43 33.11
CA HIS A 146 2.11 -14.51 32.16
C HIS A 146 1.77 -14.06 30.74
N VAL A 147 2.61 -14.47 29.80
CA VAL A 147 2.42 -14.19 28.37
C VAL A 147 2.16 -15.49 27.64
N VAL A 148 1.15 -15.48 26.78
CA VAL A 148 0.78 -16.59 25.91
C VAL A 148 0.57 -16.08 24.50
N GLY A 149 0.98 -16.84 23.49
CA GLY A 149 0.82 -16.43 22.11
C GLY A 149 0.63 -17.60 21.17
N GLY A 150 0.12 -17.33 19.97
CA GLY A 150 -0.16 -18.33 18.97
C GLY A 150 -0.96 -17.77 17.80
N SER A 151 -1.32 -18.64 16.86
CA SER A 151 -2.25 -18.27 15.78
C SER A 151 -3.66 -18.22 16.33
N VAL A 152 -4.40 -17.14 16.05
CA VAL A 152 -5.81 -17.02 16.41
C VAL A 152 -6.63 -18.01 15.60
N VAL A 153 -7.51 -18.74 16.28
CA VAL A 153 -8.46 -19.67 15.66
C VAL A 153 -9.88 -19.26 16.06
N GLY A 154 -10.77 -19.14 15.08
CA GLY A 154 -12.14 -18.70 15.32
C GLY A 154 -12.24 -17.21 15.67
N ALA A 155 -13.25 -16.87 16.48
CA ALA A 155 -13.58 -15.50 16.83
C ALA A 155 -12.58 -14.89 17.82
N LEU A 156 -12.28 -13.60 17.65
CA LEU A 156 -11.43 -12.84 18.56
C LEU A 156 -12.21 -11.63 19.09
N PHE A 157 -12.89 -11.81 20.22
CA PHE A 157 -13.78 -10.79 20.77
C PHE A 157 -13.03 -9.71 21.56
N ALA A 158 -13.32 -8.45 21.24
CA ALA A 158 -12.85 -7.29 21.99
C ALA A 158 -13.58 -7.19 23.34
N SER A 159 -12.83 -7.16 24.44
CA SER A 159 -13.37 -6.93 25.79
C SER A 159 -13.54 -5.43 26.10
N GLY A 160 -12.95 -4.56 25.30
CA GLY A 160 -13.02 -3.09 25.36
C GLY A 160 -12.67 -2.52 23.98
N PRO A 161 -12.57 -1.20 23.81
CA PRO A 161 -12.08 -0.62 22.56
C PRO A 161 -10.68 -1.17 22.22
N VAL A 162 -10.51 -1.65 20.99
CA VAL A 162 -9.23 -2.11 20.46
C VAL A 162 -8.83 -1.24 19.29
N VAL A 163 -7.69 -0.56 19.41
CA VAL A 163 -7.13 0.27 18.33
C VAL A 163 -6.10 -0.55 17.57
N ILE A 164 -6.25 -0.60 16.25
CA ILE A 164 -5.42 -1.38 15.34
C ILE A 164 -4.75 -0.41 14.37
N MET A 165 -3.42 -0.45 14.33
CA MET A 165 -2.65 0.23 13.29
C MET A 165 -2.38 -0.76 12.17
N ALA A 166 -2.74 -0.39 10.94
CA ALA A 166 -2.58 -1.25 9.79
C ALA A 166 -2.11 -0.47 8.54
N ALA A 167 -1.41 -1.18 7.65
CA ALA A 167 -1.16 -0.74 6.29
C ALA A 167 -2.16 -1.44 5.35
N THR A 168 -2.74 -0.71 4.40
CA THR A 168 -3.66 -1.26 3.39
C THR A 168 -3.11 -1.10 2.00
N PHE A 169 -3.37 -2.09 1.14
CA PHE A 169 -2.89 -2.16 -0.25
C PHE A 169 -4.00 -2.62 -1.19
N MET A 170 -3.89 -2.28 -2.47
CA MET A 170 -4.81 -2.75 -3.52
C MET A 170 -4.31 -4.03 -4.18
N ASN A 171 -3.02 -4.06 -4.54
CA ASN A 171 -2.40 -5.20 -5.17
C ASN A 171 -1.60 -6.02 -4.15
N ALA A 172 -1.77 -7.34 -4.18
CA ALA A 172 -0.88 -8.29 -3.52
C ALA A 172 -0.49 -9.39 -4.49
N THR A 173 0.78 -9.77 -4.43
CA THR A 173 1.30 -10.97 -5.08
C THR A 173 1.60 -12.00 -4.00
N PHE A 174 1.55 -13.27 -4.36
CA PHE A 174 1.95 -14.36 -3.50
C PHE A 174 2.93 -15.22 -4.29
N ASP A 175 4.20 -15.16 -3.89
CA ASP A 175 5.28 -15.91 -4.49
C ASP A 175 5.72 -17.00 -3.49
N ARG A 176 5.88 -18.24 -3.97
CA ARG A 176 6.40 -19.34 -3.15
C ARG A 176 7.93 -19.35 -3.29
N LEU A 177 8.63 -19.35 -2.17
CA LEU A 177 10.09 -19.39 -2.12
C LEU A 177 10.57 -20.74 -1.56
N PRO A 178 11.75 -21.26 -1.99
CA PRO A 178 12.60 -20.72 -3.06
C PRO A 178 11.89 -20.80 -4.43
N LEU A 179 12.22 -19.88 -5.32
CA LEU A 179 11.74 -19.95 -6.71
C LEU A 179 12.50 -21.10 -7.37
N ASP A 180 11.79 -21.99 -8.05
CA ASP A 180 12.45 -22.98 -8.91
C ASP A 180 13.08 -22.20 -10.09
N ASP A 181 14.36 -22.45 -10.39
CA ASP A 181 14.98 -21.95 -11.61
C ASP A 181 14.41 -22.80 -12.75
N ASP A 182 13.48 -22.25 -13.53
CA ASP A 182 13.04 -22.88 -14.76
C ASP A 182 14.24 -22.94 -15.72
N ASP A 183 14.92 -24.09 -15.80
CA ASP A 183 15.87 -24.39 -16.88
C ASP A 183 15.08 -24.38 -18.20
N ASP A 184 15.38 -23.38 -19.05
CA ASP A 184 14.84 -23.21 -20.39
C ASP A 184 15.06 -24.47 -21.25
N ASP A 185 14.07 -25.36 -21.31
CA ASP A 185 13.99 -26.44 -22.31
C ASP A 185 13.46 -25.82 -23.63
N ASP A 186 14.27 -24.94 -24.26
CA ASP A 186 14.03 -24.41 -25.59
C ASP A 186 14.33 -25.52 -26.62
N ASN A 187 13.36 -26.43 -26.77
CA ASN A 187 13.32 -27.46 -27.81
C ASN A 187 13.11 -26.83 -29.19
N ARG A 188 14.14 -26.13 -29.69
CA ARG A 188 14.22 -25.50 -31.00
C ARG A 188 15.17 -26.20 -31.96
N GLN A 189 15.15 -27.54 -32.01
CA GLN A 189 15.75 -28.27 -33.13
C GLN A 189 14.70 -29.04 -33.95
N ARG A 190 13.86 -28.31 -34.67
CA ARG A 190 13.30 -28.82 -35.94
C ARG A 190 14.40 -28.77 -37.01
N ARG A 191 15.02 -29.91 -37.28
CA ARG A 191 15.35 -30.46 -38.62
C ARG A 191 16.27 -31.68 -38.48
N HIS A 192 15.79 -32.88 -38.84
CA HIS A 192 16.27 -33.68 -40.00
C HIS A 192 15.83 -35.17 -39.93
N VAL A 193 14.71 -35.50 -40.59
CA VAL A 193 14.48 -36.57 -41.58
C VAL A 193 15.20 -37.95 -41.42
N ASP A 194 14.35 -38.99 -41.23
CA ASP A 194 14.32 -40.38 -41.80
C ASP A 194 15.23 -41.58 -41.34
N VAL A 195 14.56 -42.52 -40.62
CA VAL A 195 14.45 -44.02 -40.71
C VAL A 195 15.71 -44.96 -40.58
N PRO A 196 15.60 -46.32 -40.42
CA PRO A 196 15.89 -47.05 -39.18
C PRO A 196 16.94 -48.19 -39.32
N HIS A 197 17.43 -48.76 -38.22
CA HIS A 197 17.99 -50.13 -38.24
C HIS A 197 17.82 -50.84 -36.89
N GLU A 198 16.99 -51.88 -36.87
CA GLU A 198 17.08 -52.99 -35.92
C GLU A 198 18.43 -53.70 -36.11
N VAL A 199 18.97 -54.33 -35.05
CA VAL A 199 19.60 -55.67 -35.07
C VAL A 199 20.27 -55.94 -33.71
N TYR A 200 19.86 -57.07 -33.10
CA TYR A 200 20.54 -57.92 -32.09
C TYR A 200 21.26 -57.23 -30.91
N GLY A 201 20.83 -57.40 -29.66
CA GLY A 201 20.79 -58.69 -28.98
C GLY A 201 22.14 -58.97 -28.31
N ILE A 202 22.20 -58.81 -26.97
CA ILE A 202 22.89 -59.64 -25.94
C ILE A 202 22.78 -58.87 -24.60
N SER A 203 22.26 -59.54 -23.57
CA SER A 203 22.44 -59.26 -22.14
C SER A 203 22.89 -60.58 -21.50
N PRO A 204 23.28 -60.65 -20.21
CA PRO A 204 24.04 -59.73 -19.35
C PRO A 204 25.19 -60.47 -18.64
N GLN A 205 26.20 -59.79 -18.08
CA GLN A 205 27.06 -60.42 -17.05
C GLN A 205 27.42 -59.45 -15.91
N ASN A 206 26.62 -59.57 -14.85
CA ASN A 206 26.94 -59.47 -13.43
C ASN A 206 28.31 -58.92 -13.01
N LEU A 207 28.28 -57.87 -12.17
CA LEU A 207 29.02 -57.87 -10.90
C LEU A 207 28.17 -57.12 -9.85
N LEU A 208 27.58 -57.90 -8.96
CA LEU A 208 26.93 -57.40 -7.75
C LEU A 208 28.00 -56.94 -6.74
N THR A 209 27.65 -55.95 -5.92
CA THR A 209 27.57 -56.05 -4.44
C THR A 209 28.19 -54.85 -3.71
N ASN A 210 27.29 -54.20 -2.95
CA ASN A 210 27.43 -53.48 -1.68
C ASN A 210 28.24 -52.17 -1.59
N GLY A 211 27.52 -51.17 -1.08
CA GLY A 211 28.09 -50.00 -0.44
C GLY A 211 27.03 -48.95 -0.17
N THR A 212 26.17 -49.20 0.82
CA THR A 212 25.29 -48.23 1.48
C THR A 212 25.93 -46.83 1.56
N LEU A 213 25.36 -45.85 0.85
CA LEU A 213 25.64 -44.43 1.12
C LEU A 213 24.65 -43.93 2.17
N ALA A 214 25.21 -43.61 3.32
CA ALA A 214 24.53 -42.96 4.43
C ALA A 214 23.97 -41.61 3.97
N SER A 215 22.67 -41.43 4.18
CA SER A 215 22.03 -40.13 4.25
C SER A 215 22.34 -39.51 5.61
N ASP A 216 23.33 -38.62 5.69
CA ASP A 216 23.36 -37.61 6.75
C ASP A 216 24.21 -36.41 6.33
N GLN A 217 23.55 -35.36 5.84
CA GLN A 217 24.11 -34.01 5.83
C GLN A 217 23.18 -33.12 6.68
N GLY A 218 23.33 -33.28 7.99
CA GLY A 218 22.85 -32.34 8.99
C GLY A 218 23.69 -31.06 8.98
N TYR A 219 23.06 -29.95 8.62
CA TYR A 219 23.62 -28.61 8.75
C TYR A 219 23.69 -28.23 10.24
N ASN A 220 24.87 -28.38 10.84
CA ASN A 220 25.10 -28.06 12.25
C ASN A 220 25.65 -26.62 12.37
N TRP A 221 24.84 -25.69 12.87
CA TRP A 221 25.27 -24.34 13.21
C TRP A 221 26.05 -24.36 14.54
N VAL A 222 27.38 -24.32 14.47
CA VAL A 222 28.23 -24.13 15.66
C VAL A 222 28.26 -22.66 16.06
N SER A 223 27.77 -22.36 17.25
CA SER A 223 28.02 -21.10 17.97
C SER A 223 29.48 -20.99 18.40
N GLY A 224 30.12 -19.88 18.06
CA GLY A 224 31.50 -19.57 18.45
C GLY A 224 31.66 -19.45 19.97
N LYS A 225 32.64 -20.19 20.52
CA LYS A 225 33.10 -20.02 21.90
C LYS A 225 34.08 -18.84 21.98
N ALA A 226 33.78 -17.90 22.87
CA ALA A 226 34.69 -16.81 23.25
C ALA A 226 35.96 -17.35 23.91
N LYS A 227 37.12 -16.84 23.48
CA LYS A 227 38.42 -17.06 24.14
C LYS A 227 38.48 -16.25 25.42
N SER A 228 38.67 -16.91 26.57
CA SER A 228 39.15 -16.25 27.78
C SER A 228 40.68 -16.39 27.86
N LYS A 229 41.35 -15.31 28.21
CA LYS A 229 42.79 -15.25 28.49
C LYS A 229 43.05 -15.71 29.93
N SER A 230 44.03 -16.57 30.11
CA SER A 230 44.93 -16.58 31.28
C SER A 230 46.31 -17.04 30.80
#